data_AF-A0AB37S2Q0-F1
#
_entry.id   AF-A0AB37S2Q0-F1
#
_cell.length_a   1.000
_cell.length_b   1.000
_cell.length_c   1.000
_cell.angle_alpha   90.00
_cell.angle_beta   90.00
_cell.angle_gamma   90.00
#
_symmetry.space_group_name_H-M   'P 1'
#
loop_
_entity.id
_entity.type
_entity.pdbx_description
1 polymer ?
#
loop_
_entity_poly.entity_id
_entity_poly.type
_entity_poly.pdbx_seq_one_letter_code
_entity_poly.pdbx_strand_id
1 'polypeptide(L)'
;MHATQRESMISQSIFKAYDIRGVVGKTLDADTARAIGRAFGSEVRAQGGDAVVVARDGRLSGPELVGALADGLRAAGVDVVDVGMVPTPVGYFAASVPLALKGGERRVDSCIVVTGSHNPPDYNGFKMVLRGAAIYGEQIQALYRRIVDERFETGSGAFEQFDVADQYIARIVGDVKLARPLKLVVDAGNGVAGPLATRLFKALGCKLVERFTDIDGTFPNHHPDPAHPENLQDVIQALKDTDAELGFAFDGDGDRLGVVTKDGQIIYPDRQLMLFAEEVLSRNPGAQIIYDVKCTRHLAQWVKAKGGEPLMWKTGHSLVKAKLRETGA
;
A
#
# COMPACT_ATOMS: atom_id res chain seq x y z
N MET A 1 6.92 -13.34 46.14
CA MET A 1 7.21 -13.91 44.80
C MET A 1 7.18 -12.78 43.80
N HIS A 2 8.35 -12.22 43.46
CA HIS A 2 8.45 -11.22 42.41
C HIS A 2 8.32 -11.94 41.07
N ALA A 3 7.24 -11.64 40.34
CA ALA A 3 7.15 -12.01 38.94
C ALA A 3 8.23 -11.23 38.19
N THR A 4 9.26 -11.94 37.73
CA THR A 4 10.21 -11.44 36.74
C THR A 4 9.40 -11.04 35.51
N GLN A 5 9.24 -9.73 35.28
CA GLN A 5 8.84 -9.22 33.96
C GLN A 5 9.90 -9.69 32.98
N ARG A 6 9.58 -10.70 32.16
CA ARG A 6 10.36 -10.96 30.95
C ARG A 6 10.23 -9.72 30.09
N GLU A 7 11.35 -9.04 29.82
CA GLU A 7 11.39 -8.04 28.76
C GLU A 7 10.89 -8.73 27.48
N SER A 8 9.75 -8.27 26.98
CA SER A 8 9.24 -8.64 25.67
C SER A 8 10.32 -8.29 24.64
N MET A 9 10.82 -9.28 23.89
CA MET A 9 11.81 -9.06 22.82
C MET A 9 11.30 -8.12 21.72
N ILE A 10 9.99 -7.85 21.65
CA ILE A 10 9.39 -6.94 20.69
C ILE A 10 9.05 -5.58 21.35
N SER A 11 9.44 -4.48 20.69
CA SER A 11 9.15 -3.12 21.17
C SER A 11 7.71 -2.73 20.87
N GLN A 12 6.90 -2.38 21.88
CA GLN A 12 5.54 -1.85 21.65
C GLN A 12 5.53 -0.64 20.71
N SER A 13 6.61 0.14 20.71
CA SER A 13 6.69 1.38 19.94
C SER A 13 6.52 1.18 18.43
N ILE A 14 6.76 -0.02 17.88
CA ILE A 14 6.59 -0.26 16.44
C ILE A 14 5.13 -0.43 16.03
N PHE A 15 4.22 -0.71 16.97
CA PHE A 15 2.79 -0.87 16.72
C PHE A 15 2.13 0.52 16.69
N LYS A 16 1.98 1.09 15.50
CA LYS A 16 1.45 2.44 15.30
C LYS A 16 -0.07 2.43 15.17
N ALA A 17 -0.64 3.60 14.88
CA ALA A 17 -2.07 3.76 14.72
C ALA A 17 -2.65 3.04 13.49
N TYR A 18 -1.92 2.96 12.37
CA TYR A 18 -2.46 2.45 11.10
C TYR A 18 -1.65 1.31 10.47
N ASP A 19 -0.45 1.05 11.00
CA ASP A 19 0.47 0.03 10.53
C ASP A 19 1.45 -0.37 11.65
N ILE A 20 2.39 -1.26 11.33
CA ILE A 20 3.59 -1.50 12.13
C ILE A 20 4.79 -0.90 11.40
N ARG A 21 5.66 -0.17 12.12
CA ARG A 21 6.86 0.50 11.58
C ARG A 21 8.03 0.42 12.55
N GLY A 22 9.18 -0.06 12.05
CA GLY A 22 10.42 -0.14 12.82
C GLY A 22 11.66 0.12 11.96
N VAL A 23 12.81 0.15 12.63
CA VAL A 23 14.13 0.30 12.02
C VAL A 23 14.83 -1.05 12.07
N VAL A 24 15.28 -1.54 10.92
CA VAL A 24 15.92 -2.83 10.76
C VAL A 24 17.21 -2.89 11.59
N GLY A 25 17.40 -3.97 12.34
CA GLY A 25 18.55 -4.16 13.22
C GLY A 25 18.50 -3.35 14.53
N LYS A 26 17.41 -2.60 14.78
CA LYS A 26 17.18 -1.89 16.06
C LYS A 26 15.88 -2.31 16.73
N THR A 27 14.76 -2.18 16.01
CA THR A 27 13.42 -2.47 16.53
C THR A 27 12.63 -3.43 15.63
N LEU A 28 13.24 -3.85 14.51
CA LEU A 28 12.66 -4.77 13.55
C LEU A 28 13.74 -5.71 13.02
N ASP A 29 13.43 -7.00 13.00
CA ASP A 29 14.28 -8.08 12.51
C ASP A 29 13.41 -9.29 12.12
N ALA A 30 14.04 -10.40 11.72
CA ALA A 30 13.35 -11.62 11.33
C ALA A 30 12.49 -12.21 12.47
N ASP A 31 12.96 -12.19 13.72
CA ASP A 31 12.22 -12.74 14.85
C ASP A 31 10.96 -11.92 15.15
N THR A 32 11.08 -10.60 15.08
CA THR A 32 9.97 -9.66 15.17
C THR A 32 8.94 -9.90 14.06
N ALA A 33 9.39 -10.05 12.80
CA ALA A 33 8.52 -10.33 11.67
C ALA A 33 7.78 -11.67 11.82
N ARG A 34 8.47 -12.71 12.30
CA ARG A 34 7.87 -14.03 12.58
C ARG A 34 6.83 -13.97 13.68
N ALA A 35 7.10 -13.25 14.77
CA ALA A 35 6.15 -13.06 15.85
C ALA A 35 4.89 -12.31 15.38
N ILE A 36 5.06 -11.26 14.56
CA ILE A 36 3.94 -10.53 13.94
C ILE A 36 3.13 -11.44 13.01
N GLY A 37 3.79 -12.22 12.16
CA GLY A 37 3.14 -13.18 11.28
C GLY A 37 2.31 -14.20 12.06
N ARG A 38 2.87 -14.72 13.16
CA ARG A 38 2.16 -15.68 14.02
C ARG A 38 0.98 -15.06 14.75
N ALA A 39 1.12 -13.83 15.26
CA ALA A 39 0.02 -13.10 15.89
C ALA A 39 -1.11 -12.80 14.90
N PHE A 40 -0.78 -12.34 13.70
CA PHE A 40 -1.75 -12.05 12.66
C PHE A 40 -2.44 -13.33 12.17
N GLY A 41 -1.68 -14.40 11.92
CA GLY A 41 -2.25 -15.69 11.52
C GLY A 41 -3.18 -16.28 12.58
N SER A 42 -2.85 -16.09 13.86
CA SER A 42 -3.72 -16.49 14.97
C SER A 42 -5.04 -15.72 14.96
N GLU A 43 -5.00 -14.42 14.66
CA GLU A 43 -6.20 -13.60 14.52
C GLU A 43 -7.03 -13.98 13.29
N VAL A 44 -6.39 -14.29 12.16
CA VAL A 44 -7.06 -14.81 10.95
C VAL A 44 -7.85 -16.08 11.27
N ARG A 45 -7.21 -17.04 11.96
CA ARG A 45 -7.82 -18.30 12.39
C ARG A 45 -8.97 -18.07 13.37
N ALA A 46 -8.81 -17.16 14.33
CA ALA A 46 -9.86 -16.80 15.28
C ALA A 46 -11.11 -16.22 14.61
N GLN A 47 -10.96 -15.62 13.41
CA GLN A 47 -12.06 -15.12 12.60
C GLN A 47 -12.54 -16.10 11.51
N GLY A 48 -12.09 -17.35 11.57
CA GLY A 48 -12.47 -18.42 10.64
C GLY A 48 -11.80 -18.37 9.27
N GLY A 49 -10.78 -17.52 9.09
CA GLY A 49 -9.96 -17.51 7.88
C GLY A 49 -8.81 -18.53 7.95
N ASP A 50 -8.27 -18.90 6.80
CA ASP A 50 -7.23 -19.93 6.69
C ASP A 50 -6.08 -19.57 5.75
N ALA A 51 -6.12 -18.41 5.08
CA ALA A 51 -5.09 -17.96 4.14
C ALA A 51 -4.80 -16.46 4.22
N VAL A 52 -3.57 -16.09 3.88
CA VAL A 52 -3.09 -14.71 3.82
C VAL A 52 -2.20 -14.53 2.58
N VAL A 53 -2.44 -13.46 1.83
CA VAL A 53 -1.51 -13.00 0.80
C VAL A 53 -0.36 -12.23 1.46
N VAL A 54 0.88 -12.51 1.08
CA VAL A 54 2.04 -11.70 1.47
C VAL A 54 2.67 -11.06 0.24
N ALA A 55 3.14 -9.82 0.41
CA ALA A 55 3.84 -9.05 -0.60
C ALA A 55 4.96 -8.23 0.06
N ARG A 56 5.89 -7.71 -0.73
CA ARG A 56 6.91 -6.78 -0.23
C ARG A 56 7.25 -5.65 -1.22
N ASP A 57 7.79 -4.56 -0.70
CA ASP A 57 8.44 -3.52 -1.51
C ASP A 57 9.88 -3.89 -1.92
N GLY A 58 10.58 -2.92 -2.52
CA GLY A 58 11.94 -3.06 -3.07
C GLY A 58 13.08 -2.88 -2.06
N ARG A 59 12.81 -2.83 -0.75
CA ARG A 59 13.85 -2.62 0.26
C ARG A 59 14.76 -3.83 0.43
N LEU A 60 16.00 -3.55 0.82
CA LEU A 60 17.05 -4.55 1.03
C LEU A 60 16.67 -5.62 2.06
N SER A 61 15.97 -5.23 3.14
CA SER A 61 15.48 -6.13 4.19
C SER A 61 14.23 -6.93 3.80
N GLY A 62 13.59 -6.59 2.68
CA GLY A 62 12.31 -7.17 2.25
C GLY A 62 12.32 -8.70 2.15
N PRO A 63 13.29 -9.33 1.47
CA PRO A 63 13.33 -10.79 1.31
C PRO A 63 13.38 -11.56 2.64
N GLU A 64 14.20 -11.10 3.60
CA GLU A 64 14.32 -11.74 4.91
C GLU A 64 13.04 -11.58 5.74
N LEU A 65 12.52 -10.35 5.82
CA LEU A 65 11.35 -10.04 6.64
C LEU A 65 10.08 -10.72 6.12
N VAL A 66 9.87 -10.78 4.80
CA VAL A 66 8.68 -11.47 4.23
C VAL A 66 8.76 -12.99 4.43
N GLY A 67 9.96 -13.58 4.35
CA GLY A 67 10.16 -15.00 4.62
C GLY A 67 9.84 -15.34 6.07
N ALA A 68 10.39 -14.58 7.01
CA ALA A 68 10.12 -14.77 8.44
C ALA A 68 8.65 -14.53 8.80
N LEU A 69 8.01 -13.52 8.19
CA LEU A 69 6.58 -13.27 8.32
C LEU A 69 5.75 -14.48 7.84
N ALA A 70 6.08 -15.03 6.67
CA ALA A 70 5.41 -16.19 6.10
C ALA A 70 5.56 -17.42 7.01
N ASP A 71 6.73 -17.66 7.59
CA ASP A 71 6.95 -18.73 8.56
C ASP A 71 6.06 -18.58 9.80
N GLY A 72 5.91 -17.35 10.31
CA GLY A 72 5.02 -17.05 11.43
C GLY A 72 3.55 -17.36 11.12
N LEU A 73 3.07 -16.95 9.94
CA LEU A 73 1.71 -17.24 9.47
C LEU A 73 1.46 -18.74 9.37
N ARG A 74 2.39 -19.47 8.73
CA ARG A 74 2.28 -20.93 8.55
C ARG A 74 2.31 -21.68 9.87
N ALA A 75 3.12 -21.22 10.84
CA ALA A 75 3.15 -21.78 12.20
C ALA A 75 1.83 -21.59 12.97
N ALA A 76 1.02 -20.60 12.61
CA ALA A 76 -0.35 -20.45 13.12
C ALA A 76 -1.38 -21.31 12.34
N GLY A 77 -0.93 -22.09 11.34
CA GLY A 77 -1.79 -22.92 10.49
C GLY A 77 -2.52 -22.14 9.41
N VAL A 78 -1.94 -21.04 8.92
CA VAL A 78 -2.49 -20.21 7.84
C VAL A 78 -1.68 -20.44 6.57
N ASP A 79 -2.36 -20.73 5.46
CA ASP A 79 -1.74 -20.85 4.15
C ASP A 79 -1.25 -19.48 3.66
N VAL A 80 -0.08 -19.46 3.04
CA VAL A 80 0.53 -18.23 2.53
C VAL A 80 0.56 -18.24 1.01
N VAL A 81 0.01 -17.19 0.41
CA VAL A 81 0.17 -16.90 -1.02
C VAL A 81 1.12 -15.72 -1.16
N ASP A 82 2.35 -15.98 -1.58
CA ASP A 82 3.39 -14.98 -1.78
C ASP A 82 3.32 -14.41 -3.19
N VAL A 83 2.91 -13.14 -3.32
CA VAL A 83 2.86 -12.42 -4.61
C VAL A 83 4.16 -11.67 -4.90
N GLY A 84 5.19 -11.88 -4.10
CA GLY A 84 6.54 -11.38 -4.32
C GLY A 84 6.68 -9.88 -4.12
N MET A 85 7.55 -9.28 -4.92
CA MET A 85 7.90 -7.87 -4.86
C MET A 85 6.97 -7.04 -5.75
N VAL A 86 5.97 -6.40 -5.13
CA VAL A 86 4.94 -5.63 -5.85
C VAL A 86 4.55 -4.38 -5.06
N PRO A 87 4.00 -3.34 -5.71
CA PRO A 87 3.41 -2.21 -5.01
C PRO A 87 2.34 -2.64 -4.00
N THR A 88 2.23 -1.90 -2.90
CA THR A 88 1.20 -2.09 -1.86
C THR A 88 -0.22 -2.29 -2.43
N PRO A 89 -0.71 -1.47 -3.38
CA PRO A 89 -2.05 -1.67 -3.94
C PRO A 89 -2.20 -2.96 -4.74
N VAL A 90 -1.12 -3.58 -5.21
CA VAL A 90 -1.18 -4.89 -5.90
C VAL A 90 -1.35 -6.02 -4.90
N GLY A 91 -0.71 -5.95 -3.72
CA GLY A 91 -1.02 -6.84 -2.60
C GLY A 91 -2.48 -6.73 -2.16
N TYR A 92 -3.03 -5.52 -2.10
CA TYR A 92 -4.45 -5.30 -1.82
C TYR A 92 -5.36 -5.86 -2.92
N PHE A 93 -4.96 -5.73 -4.19
CA PHE A 93 -5.70 -6.29 -5.31
C PHE A 93 -5.73 -7.83 -5.25
N ALA A 94 -4.61 -8.48 -4.95
CA ALA A 94 -4.56 -9.93 -4.75
C ALA A 94 -5.50 -10.38 -3.61
N ALA A 95 -5.60 -9.58 -2.54
CA ALA A 95 -6.58 -9.78 -1.47
C ALA A 95 -8.03 -9.39 -1.84
N SER A 96 -8.30 -8.94 -3.07
CA SER A 96 -9.60 -8.45 -3.54
C SER A 96 -10.23 -9.29 -4.66
N VAL A 97 -9.47 -10.19 -5.29
CA VAL A 97 -9.92 -11.01 -6.44
C VAL A 97 -9.75 -12.51 -6.21
N PRO A 98 -10.40 -13.37 -7.01
CA PRO A 98 -10.04 -14.78 -7.11
C PRO A 98 -8.64 -14.94 -7.70
N LEU A 99 -7.85 -15.88 -7.17
CA LEU A 99 -6.50 -16.20 -7.61
C LEU A 99 -6.49 -17.58 -8.23
N ALA A 100 -5.95 -17.70 -9.45
CA ALA A 100 -5.83 -18.96 -10.18
C ALA A 100 -4.60 -19.75 -9.71
N LEU A 101 -4.66 -20.24 -8.46
CA LEU A 101 -3.58 -21.01 -7.83
C LEU A 101 -3.44 -22.40 -8.46
N LYS A 102 -2.31 -23.07 -8.22
CA LYS A 102 -2.03 -24.42 -8.76
C LYS A 102 -3.08 -25.45 -8.36
N GLY A 103 -3.66 -25.31 -7.15
CA GLY A 103 -4.71 -26.18 -6.62
C GLY A 103 -6.12 -25.84 -7.10
N GLY A 104 -6.29 -24.83 -7.96
CA GLY A 104 -7.58 -24.30 -8.38
C GLY A 104 -7.79 -22.86 -7.92
N GLU A 105 -8.90 -22.27 -8.36
CA GLU A 105 -9.24 -20.90 -7.99
C GLU A 105 -9.52 -20.78 -6.48
N ARG A 106 -8.88 -19.81 -5.82
CA ARG A 106 -9.09 -19.52 -4.39
C ARG A 106 -9.24 -18.02 -4.17
N ARG A 107 -10.19 -17.65 -3.31
CA ARG A 107 -10.32 -16.28 -2.79
C ARG A 107 -9.56 -16.17 -1.47
N VAL A 108 -8.63 -15.22 -1.37
CA VAL A 108 -7.93 -14.88 -0.13
C VAL A 108 -8.21 -13.41 0.17
N ASP A 109 -8.77 -13.10 1.33
CA ASP A 109 -9.29 -11.76 1.66
C ASP A 109 -8.46 -11.01 2.72
N SER A 110 -7.34 -11.62 3.14
CA SER A 110 -6.40 -11.05 4.08
C SER A 110 -5.04 -10.89 3.41
N CYS A 111 -4.33 -9.79 3.69
CA CYS A 111 -2.96 -9.62 3.22
C CYS A 111 -2.08 -8.83 4.19
N ILE A 112 -0.78 -9.05 4.06
CA ILE A 112 0.25 -8.24 4.69
C ILE A 112 1.27 -7.82 3.62
N VAL A 113 1.51 -6.52 3.51
CA VAL A 113 2.59 -5.98 2.68
C VAL A 113 3.73 -5.56 3.59
N VAL A 114 4.92 -6.15 3.36
CA VAL A 114 6.18 -5.77 3.99
C VAL A 114 6.75 -4.57 3.25
N THR A 115 6.65 -3.40 3.84
CA THR A 115 7.03 -2.14 3.18
C THR A 115 7.47 -1.11 4.20
N GLY A 116 8.49 -0.31 3.89
CA GLY A 116 8.84 0.90 4.65
C GLY A 116 8.14 2.17 4.14
N SER A 117 7.34 2.07 3.07
CA SER A 117 6.70 3.17 2.35
C SER A 117 7.75 4.19 1.90
N HIS A 118 7.63 5.46 2.29
CA HIS A 118 8.55 6.54 1.94
C HIS A 118 9.72 6.77 2.91
N ASN A 119 9.82 5.98 3.98
CA ASN A 119 10.86 6.20 5.00
C ASN A 119 12.27 5.92 4.46
N PRO A 120 13.35 6.36 5.15
CA PRO A 120 14.73 6.04 4.76
C PRO A 120 14.99 4.52 4.61
N PRO A 121 16.06 4.10 3.90
CA PRO A 121 16.32 2.70 3.55
C PRO A 121 16.26 1.68 4.69
N ASP A 122 16.69 2.06 5.89
CA ASP A 122 16.76 1.21 7.08
C ASP A 122 15.39 1.01 7.77
N TYR A 123 14.34 1.68 7.33
CA TYR A 123 12.98 1.45 7.82
C TYR A 123 12.28 0.33 7.06
N ASN A 124 11.46 -0.45 7.77
CA ASN A 124 10.49 -1.35 7.16
C ASN A 124 9.26 -1.51 8.09
N GLY A 125 8.31 -2.36 7.71
CA GLY A 125 7.19 -2.72 8.56
C GLY A 125 6.05 -3.35 7.77
N PHE A 126 4.83 -3.30 8.32
CA PHE A 126 3.72 -4.12 7.85
C PHE A 126 2.44 -3.29 7.68
N LYS A 127 1.91 -3.24 6.45
CA LYS A 127 0.54 -2.77 6.17
C LYS A 127 -0.37 -3.99 6.09
N MET A 128 -1.46 -4.01 6.85
CA MET A 128 -2.23 -5.22 7.11
C MET A 128 -3.72 -5.06 6.79
N VAL A 129 -4.26 -6.01 6.03
CA VAL A 129 -5.68 -6.16 5.76
C VAL A 129 -6.12 -7.50 6.30
N LEU A 130 -7.08 -7.50 7.22
CA LEU A 130 -7.65 -8.69 7.84
C LEU A 130 -9.11 -8.82 7.40
N ARG A 131 -9.40 -9.87 6.63
CA ARG A 131 -10.76 -10.17 6.11
C ARG A 131 -11.41 -8.97 5.43
N GLY A 132 -10.65 -8.35 4.54
CA GLY A 132 -10.97 -7.14 3.80
C GLY A 132 -10.85 -5.83 4.58
N ALA A 133 -10.72 -5.84 5.90
CA ALA A 133 -10.61 -4.62 6.71
C ALA A 133 -9.13 -4.22 6.90
N ALA A 134 -8.77 -2.98 6.53
CA ALA A 134 -7.48 -2.41 6.91
C ALA A 134 -7.48 -2.16 8.42
N ILE A 135 -6.71 -2.94 9.18
CA ILE A 135 -6.73 -2.87 10.65
C ILE A 135 -6.03 -1.61 11.15
N TYR A 136 -6.47 -1.10 12.30
CA TYR A 136 -5.91 0.10 12.92
C TYR A 136 -6.12 0.11 14.44
N GLY A 137 -5.45 1.02 15.12
CA GLY A 137 -5.65 1.33 16.53
C GLY A 137 -5.57 0.10 17.43
N GLU A 138 -6.65 -0.17 18.15
CA GLU A 138 -6.75 -1.28 19.09
C GLU A 138 -6.45 -2.64 18.44
N GLN A 139 -6.87 -2.85 17.19
CA GLN A 139 -6.67 -4.11 16.49
C GLN A 139 -5.18 -4.41 16.27
N ILE A 140 -4.38 -3.38 15.98
CA ILE A 140 -2.92 -3.50 15.87
C ILE A 140 -2.30 -3.72 17.26
N GLN A 141 -2.78 -3.02 18.29
CA GLN A 141 -2.31 -3.24 19.67
C GLN A 141 -2.70 -4.63 20.22
N ALA A 142 -3.77 -5.24 19.72
CA ALA A 142 -4.15 -6.61 20.05
C ALA A 142 -3.12 -7.62 19.53
N LEU A 143 -2.51 -7.38 18.36
CA LEU A 143 -1.40 -8.22 17.87
C LEU A 143 -0.20 -8.17 18.80
N TYR A 144 0.20 -6.98 19.26
CA TYR A 144 1.27 -6.83 20.26
C TYR A 144 0.96 -7.63 21.54
N ARG A 145 -0.25 -7.49 22.08
CA ARG A 145 -0.66 -8.23 23.29
C ARG A 145 -0.66 -9.75 23.08
N ARG A 146 -1.09 -10.24 21.90
CA ARG A 146 -0.98 -11.67 21.56
C ARG A 146 0.46 -12.16 21.60
N ILE A 147 1.42 -11.33 21.16
CA ILE A 147 2.85 -11.68 21.19
C ILE A 147 3.37 -11.73 22.63
N VAL A 148 3.09 -10.69 23.42
CA VAL A 148 3.53 -10.61 24.83
C VAL A 148 2.93 -11.73 25.68
N ASP A 149 1.66 -12.07 25.45
CA ASP A 149 0.94 -13.11 26.19
C ASP A 149 1.23 -14.53 25.65
N GLU A 150 2.03 -14.67 24.59
CA GLU A 150 2.27 -15.92 23.86
C GLU A 150 0.96 -16.65 23.42
N ARG A 151 -0.11 -15.87 23.15
CA ARG A 151 -1.44 -16.36 22.78
C ARG A 151 -1.56 -16.60 21.28
N PHE A 152 -0.98 -17.72 20.85
CA PHE A 152 -0.90 -18.08 19.44
C PHE A 152 -1.68 -19.35 19.11
N GLU A 153 -2.25 -19.36 17.91
CA GLU A 153 -2.68 -20.59 17.25
C GLU A 153 -1.45 -21.40 16.80
N THR A 154 -1.68 -22.69 16.54
CA THR A 154 -0.64 -23.61 16.08
C THR A 154 -1.15 -24.43 14.91
N GLY A 155 -0.30 -24.60 13.90
CA GLY A 155 -0.57 -25.46 12.75
C GLY A 155 0.58 -25.47 11.76
N SER A 156 0.31 -25.96 10.56
CA SER A 156 1.27 -26.03 9.45
C SER A 156 0.59 -25.64 8.15
N GLY A 157 0.59 -24.34 7.85
CA GLY A 157 0.04 -23.80 6.60
C GLY A 157 0.92 -24.08 5.38
N ALA A 158 0.28 -24.19 4.22
CA ALA A 158 0.94 -24.30 2.93
C ALA A 158 1.62 -22.98 2.52
N PHE A 159 2.50 -23.07 1.53
CA PHE A 159 3.16 -21.91 0.91
C PHE A 159 3.09 -22.05 -0.60
N GLU A 160 2.60 -21.02 -1.28
CA GLU A 160 2.56 -20.96 -2.73
C GLU A 160 2.99 -19.57 -3.21
N GLN A 161 3.83 -19.52 -4.25
CA GLN A 161 4.14 -18.28 -4.96
C GLN A 161 3.17 -18.08 -6.12
N PHE A 162 2.71 -16.84 -6.32
CA PHE A 162 1.76 -16.49 -7.36
C PHE A 162 2.03 -15.11 -7.95
N ASP A 163 2.29 -15.03 -9.26
CA ASP A 163 2.43 -13.73 -9.94
C ASP A 163 1.05 -13.16 -10.31
N VAL A 164 0.66 -12.08 -9.65
CA VAL A 164 -0.63 -11.39 -9.86
C VAL A 164 -0.53 -10.18 -10.81
N ALA A 165 0.67 -9.85 -11.29
CA ALA A 165 0.92 -8.60 -12.04
C ALA A 165 0.10 -8.53 -13.34
N ASP A 166 0.00 -9.64 -14.07
CA ASP A 166 -0.75 -9.71 -15.32
C ASP A 166 -2.25 -9.51 -15.10
N GLN A 167 -2.80 -10.15 -14.07
CA GLN A 167 -4.20 -10.00 -13.68
C GLN A 167 -4.51 -8.55 -13.27
N TYR A 168 -3.59 -7.90 -12.54
CA TYR A 168 -3.69 -6.51 -12.13
C TYR A 168 -3.71 -5.54 -13.34
N ILE A 169 -2.76 -5.68 -14.25
CA ILE A 169 -2.67 -4.83 -15.46
C ILE A 169 -3.88 -5.06 -16.36
N ALA A 170 -4.24 -6.32 -16.63
CA ALA A 170 -5.36 -6.65 -17.48
C ALA A 170 -6.68 -6.09 -16.93
N ARG A 171 -6.87 -6.12 -15.60
CA ARG A 171 -8.05 -5.53 -14.97
C ARG A 171 -8.15 -4.03 -15.20
N ILE A 172 -7.05 -3.28 -15.09
CA ILE A 172 -7.06 -1.82 -15.29
C ILE A 172 -7.22 -1.49 -16.77
N VAL A 173 -6.43 -2.11 -17.65
CA VAL A 173 -6.45 -1.86 -19.10
C VAL A 173 -7.78 -2.27 -19.73
N GLY A 174 -8.46 -3.28 -19.20
CA GLY A 174 -9.78 -3.71 -19.66
C GLY A 174 -10.86 -2.63 -19.48
N ASP A 175 -10.71 -1.76 -18.49
CA ASP A 175 -11.72 -0.81 -18.02
C ASP A 175 -11.38 0.64 -18.41
N VAL A 176 -10.11 1.03 -18.27
CA VAL A 176 -9.64 2.38 -18.61
C VAL A 176 -9.23 2.45 -20.07
N LYS A 177 -9.91 3.29 -20.86
CA LYS A 177 -9.58 3.57 -22.27
C LYS A 177 -9.24 5.04 -22.44
N LEU A 178 -7.98 5.33 -22.78
CA LEU A 178 -7.55 6.71 -23.03
C LEU A 178 -8.12 7.21 -24.36
N ALA A 179 -8.68 8.43 -24.35
CA ALA A 179 -9.18 9.07 -25.57
C ALA A 179 -8.08 9.38 -26.59
N ARG A 180 -6.84 9.55 -26.12
CA ARG A 180 -5.63 9.72 -26.93
C ARG A 180 -4.39 9.25 -26.17
N PRO A 181 -3.30 8.89 -26.86
CA PRO A 181 -2.00 8.72 -26.24
C PRO A 181 -1.55 9.99 -25.52
N LEU A 182 -0.88 9.81 -24.38
CA LEU A 182 -0.20 10.87 -23.62
C LEU A 182 1.29 10.56 -23.53
N LYS A 183 2.13 11.60 -23.49
CA LYS A 183 3.54 11.47 -23.12
C LYS A 183 3.72 11.87 -21.65
N LEU A 184 4.18 10.95 -20.81
CA LEU A 184 4.28 11.14 -19.36
C LEU A 184 5.74 11.10 -18.91
N VAL A 185 6.11 11.96 -17.96
CA VAL A 185 7.27 11.68 -17.10
C VAL A 185 6.80 10.77 -15.97
N VAL A 186 7.52 9.67 -15.73
CA VAL A 186 7.22 8.74 -14.63
C VAL A 186 8.46 8.59 -13.77
N ASP A 187 8.33 9.01 -12.52
CA ASP A 187 9.34 8.93 -11.49
C ASP A 187 8.91 7.95 -10.39
N ALA A 188 9.79 7.03 -10.03
CA ALA A 188 9.54 6.08 -8.95
C ALA A 188 10.52 6.19 -7.78
N GLY A 189 11.49 7.11 -7.82
CA GLY A 189 12.53 7.27 -6.79
C GLY A 189 13.18 5.94 -6.36
N ASN A 190 13.42 5.05 -7.32
CA ASN A 190 13.92 3.68 -7.14
C ASN A 190 13.03 2.74 -6.29
N GLY A 191 11.80 3.14 -6.00
CA GLY A 191 10.80 2.34 -5.31
C GLY A 191 10.16 1.26 -6.17
N VAL A 192 9.34 0.40 -5.55
CA VAL A 192 8.75 -0.78 -6.21
C VAL A 192 7.70 -0.42 -7.28
N ALA A 193 7.24 0.83 -7.31
CA ALA A 193 6.28 1.31 -8.30
C ALA A 193 6.83 1.29 -9.74
N GLY A 194 8.14 1.47 -9.92
CA GLY A 194 8.77 1.73 -11.24
C GLY A 194 8.43 0.69 -12.32
N PRO A 195 8.77 -0.60 -12.14
CA PRO A 195 8.58 -1.60 -13.20
C PRO A 195 7.09 -1.79 -13.58
N LEU A 196 6.20 -1.80 -12.59
CA LEU A 196 4.78 -2.08 -12.85
C LEU A 196 4.01 -0.86 -13.36
N ALA A 197 4.31 0.34 -12.84
CA ALA A 197 3.69 1.59 -13.32
C ALA A 197 4.07 1.87 -14.78
N THR A 198 5.35 1.70 -15.13
CA THR A 198 5.81 1.89 -16.52
C THR A 198 5.18 0.87 -17.47
N ARG A 199 5.08 -0.40 -17.06
CA ARG A 199 4.36 -1.44 -17.82
C ARG A 199 2.89 -1.08 -18.01
N LEU A 200 2.20 -0.64 -16.96
CA LEU A 200 0.79 -0.25 -16.99
C LEU A 200 0.56 0.93 -17.94
N PHE A 201 1.30 2.02 -17.81
CA PHE A 201 1.09 3.20 -18.66
C PHE A 201 1.44 2.92 -20.12
N LYS A 202 2.46 2.11 -20.40
CA LYS A 202 2.73 1.63 -21.78
C LYS A 202 1.56 0.81 -22.31
N ALA A 203 0.98 -0.08 -21.51
CA ALA A 203 -0.19 -0.88 -21.89
C ALA A 203 -1.46 -0.03 -22.13
N LEU A 204 -1.57 1.13 -21.48
CA LEU A 204 -2.62 2.13 -21.75
C LEU A 204 -2.34 2.99 -23.00
N GLY A 205 -1.20 2.80 -23.67
CA GLY A 205 -0.83 3.52 -24.89
C GLY A 205 -0.03 4.80 -24.67
N CYS A 206 0.48 5.05 -23.46
CA CYS A 206 1.34 6.20 -23.19
C CYS A 206 2.78 6.01 -23.67
N LYS A 207 3.43 7.13 -24.01
CA LYS A 207 4.89 7.20 -24.17
C LYS A 207 5.50 7.71 -22.87
N LEU A 208 6.63 7.14 -22.43
CA LEU A 208 7.21 7.47 -21.14
C LEU A 208 8.59 8.12 -21.27
N VAL A 209 8.84 9.10 -20.41
CA VAL A 209 10.17 9.57 -20.00
C VAL A 209 10.37 9.06 -18.58
N GLU A 210 11.16 8.01 -18.44
CA GLU A 210 11.33 7.30 -17.17
C GLU A 210 12.43 7.96 -16.31
N ARG A 211 12.17 8.10 -15.01
CA ARG A 211 13.11 8.58 -14.00
C ARG A 211 13.14 7.60 -12.84
N PHE A 212 14.33 7.05 -12.56
CA PHE A 212 14.57 6.20 -11.38
C PHE A 212 13.55 5.06 -11.23
N THR A 213 13.23 4.38 -12.36
CA THR A 213 12.20 3.32 -12.44
C THR A 213 12.76 1.92 -12.19
N ASP A 214 14.09 1.79 -12.14
CA ASP A 214 14.79 0.61 -11.65
C ASP A 214 14.73 0.54 -10.12
N ILE A 215 14.57 -0.68 -9.59
CA ILE A 215 14.45 -0.87 -8.14
C ILE A 215 15.84 -0.90 -7.51
N ASP A 216 16.08 0.05 -6.61
CA ASP A 216 17.27 0.12 -5.76
C ASP A 216 16.85 0.57 -4.35
N GLY A 217 16.85 -0.38 -3.41
CA GLY A 217 16.45 -0.15 -2.01
C GLY A 217 17.40 0.74 -1.21
N THR A 218 18.52 1.21 -1.79
CA THR A 218 19.38 2.25 -1.21
C THR A 218 18.87 3.67 -1.47
N PHE A 219 17.93 3.83 -2.42
CA PHE A 219 17.35 5.11 -2.87
C PHE A 219 18.43 6.17 -3.20
N PRO A 220 19.32 5.90 -4.17
CA PRO A 220 20.56 6.66 -4.35
C PRO A 220 20.40 8.06 -4.96
N ASN A 221 19.21 8.37 -5.51
CA ASN A 221 18.95 9.62 -6.23
C ASN A 221 18.25 10.65 -5.32
N HIS A 222 16.99 10.39 -5.01
CA HIS A 222 16.21 11.07 -3.98
C HIS A 222 15.30 10.04 -3.31
N HIS A 223 14.82 10.32 -2.10
CA HIS A 223 13.83 9.43 -1.48
C HIS A 223 12.52 9.42 -2.29
N PRO A 224 11.85 8.27 -2.40
CA PRO A 224 10.56 8.18 -3.08
C PRO A 224 9.45 8.70 -2.15
N ASP A 225 9.43 10.02 -1.94
CA ASP A 225 8.41 10.73 -1.18
C ASP A 225 7.92 11.98 -1.93
N PRO A 226 6.88 11.87 -2.76
CA PRO A 226 6.36 12.99 -3.55
C PRO A 226 5.63 14.05 -2.70
N ALA A 227 5.52 13.86 -1.38
CA ALA A 227 5.00 14.86 -0.46
C ALA A 227 5.95 16.07 -0.28
N HIS A 228 7.24 15.86 -0.54
CA HIS A 228 8.30 16.85 -0.42
C HIS A 228 8.63 17.43 -1.82
N PRO A 229 8.38 18.74 -2.08
CA PRO A 229 8.59 19.33 -3.40
C PRO A 229 10.00 19.19 -3.96
N GLU A 230 11.02 19.09 -3.11
CA GLU A 230 12.41 18.82 -3.47
C GLU A 230 12.58 17.48 -4.22
N ASN A 231 11.77 16.46 -3.92
CA ASN A 231 11.80 15.17 -4.59
C ASN A 231 11.06 15.19 -5.95
N LEU A 232 10.51 16.34 -6.36
CA LEU A 232 9.81 16.50 -7.65
C LEU A 232 10.61 17.33 -8.65
N GLN A 233 11.81 17.80 -8.28
CA GLN A 233 12.59 18.70 -9.13
C GLN A 233 13.05 18.01 -10.43
N ASP A 234 13.41 16.73 -10.37
CA ASP A 234 13.77 15.95 -11.57
C ASP A 234 12.59 15.76 -12.52
N VAL A 235 11.38 15.60 -11.98
CA VAL A 235 10.13 15.54 -12.77
C VAL A 235 9.86 16.89 -13.45
N ILE A 236 9.93 17.98 -12.69
CA ILE A 236 9.74 19.34 -13.20
C ILE A 236 10.77 19.64 -14.29
N GLN A 237 12.02 19.26 -14.09
CA GLN A 237 13.10 19.47 -15.06
C GLN A 237 12.88 18.63 -16.33
N ALA A 238 12.54 17.34 -16.19
CA ALA A 238 12.23 16.48 -17.32
C ALA A 238 11.02 16.97 -18.13
N LEU A 239 10.02 17.58 -17.48
CA LEU A 239 8.90 18.22 -18.16
C LEU A 239 9.31 19.47 -18.95
N LYS A 240 10.30 20.24 -18.49
CA LYS A 240 10.84 21.39 -19.24
C LYS A 240 11.67 20.94 -20.45
N ASP A 241 12.45 19.88 -20.29
CA ASP A 241 13.45 19.45 -21.28
C ASP A 241 12.86 18.52 -22.37
N THR A 242 11.61 18.08 -22.21
CA THR A 242 10.95 17.17 -23.15
C THR A 242 9.60 17.72 -23.58
N ASP A 243 8.95 17.05 -24.53
CA ASP A 243 7.56 17.26 -24.96
C ASP A 243 6.54 16.45 -24.11
N ALA A 244 6.95 15.88 -22.97
CA ALA A 244 6.01 15.25 -22.04
C ALA A 244 4.99 16.28 -21.51
N GLU A 245 3.75 15.84 -21.26
CA GLU A 245 2.59 16.69 -20.97
C GLU A 245 2.27 16.76 -19.47
N LEU A 246 2.55 15.68 -18.75
CA LEU A 246 2.26 15.48 -17.33
C LEU A 246 3.37 14.66 -16.68
N GLY A 247 3.68 14.96 -15.42
CA GLY A 247 4.63 14.23 -14.61
C GLY A 247 3.94 13.51 -13.46
N PHE A 248 4.28 12.24 -13.28
CA PHE A 248 3.82 11.38 -12.20
C PHE A 248 5.00 10.93 -11.37
N ALA A 249 4.92 11.12 -10.06
CA ALA A 249 5.91 10.65 -9.09
C ALA A 249 5.24 9.72 -8.08
N PHE A 250 5.75 8.51 -7.93
CA PHE A 250 5.25 7.56 -6.95
C PHE A 250 6.06 7.61 -5.66
N ASP A 251 5.40 7.26 -4.55
CA ASP A 251 6.14 6.96 -3.34
C ASP A 251 6.70 5.53 -3.34
N GLY A 252 7.53 5.21 -2.34
CA GLY A 252 8.36 4.00 -2.35
C GLY A 252 7.60 2.67 -2.50
N ASP A 253 6.32 2.62 -2.09
CA ASP A 253 5.45 1.46 -2.21
C ASP A 253 4.25 1.62 -3.15
N GLY A 254 4.17 2.76 -3.84
CA GLY A 254 3.23 3.00 -4.94
C GLY A 254 1.77 3.18 -4.52
N ASP A 255 1.49 3.51 -3.26
CA ASP A 255 0.12 3.82 -2.80
C ASP A 255 -0.19 5.32 -2.79
N ARG A 256 0.79 6.17 -3.12
CA ARG A 256 0.63 7.62 -3.33
C ARG A 256 1.19 8.07 -4.67
N LEU A 257 0.57 9.14 -5.19
CA LEU A 257 0.91 9.76 -6.48
C LEU A 257 1.04 11.28 -6.32
N GLY A 258 2.22 11.80 -6.68
CA GLY A 258 2.46 13.21 -6.97
C GLY A 258 2.16 13.52 -8.44
N VAL A 259 1.56 14.68 -8.70
CA VAL A 259 1.19 15.11 -10.06
C VAL A 259 1.80 16.49 -10.33
N VAL A 260 2.49 16.62 -11.45
CA VAL A 260 3.15 17.85 -11.91
C VAL A 260 2.65 18.19 -13.32
N THR A 261 2.21 19.43 -13.52
CA THR A 261 1.78 19.94 -14.84
C THR A 261 2.97 20.29 -15.73
N LYS A 262 2.72 20.48 -17.04
CA LYS A 262 3.73 20.89 -18.02
C LYS A 262 4.58 22.08 -17.60
N ASP A 263 3.96 23.10 -17.00
CA ASP A 263 4.59 24.33 -16.52
C ASP A 263 5.21 24.19 -15.11
N GLY A 264 5.29 22.97 -14.58
CA GLY A 264 5.98 22.64 -13.33
C GLY A 264 5.14 22.87 -12.07
N GLN A 265 3.82 23.03 -12.17
CA GLN A 265 2.97 23.21 -11.00
C GLN A 265 2.63 21.87 -10.35
N ILE A 266 2.82 21.79 -9.04
CA ILE A 266 2.41 20.64 -8.23
C ILE A 266 0.90 20.70 -8.02
N ILE A 267 0.19 19.65 -8.42
CA ILE A 267 -1.24 19.49 -8.14
C ILE A 267 -1.39 18.64 -6.88
N TYR A 268 -1.62 19.30 -5.75
CA TYR A 268 -1.84 18.62 -4.47
C TYR A 268 -3.07 17.69 -4.49
N PRO A 269 -3.10 16.63 -3.67
CA PRO A 269 -4.12 15.58 -3.75
C PRO A 269 -5.56 16.05 -3.53
N ASP A 270 -5.78 17.12 -2.76
CA ASP A 270 -7.11 17.68 -2.54
C ASP A 270 -7.69 18.34 -3.80
N ARG A 271 -6.84 18.96 -4.64
CA ARG A 271 -7.21 19.45 -5.98
C ARG A 271 -7.38 18.31 -6.99
N GLN A 272 -6.57 17.24 -6.88
CA GLN A 272 -6.79 16.03 -7.68
C GLN A 272 -8.16 15.42 -7.37
N LEU A 273 -8.52 15.36 -6.08
CA LEU A 273 -9.82 14.85 -5.62
C LEU A 273 -11.01 15.67 -6.14
N MET A 274 -10.86 16.98 -6.37
CA MET A 274 -11.90 17.77 -7.03
C MET A 274 -12.22 17.26 -8.44
N LEU A 275 -11.17 16.96 -9.22
CA LEU A 275 -11.31 16.43 -10.58
C LEU A 275 -11.92 15.03 -10.57
N PHE A 276 -11.45 14.16 -9.67
CA PHE A 276 -12.03 12.82 -9.51
C PHE A 276 -13.49 12.87 -9.04
N ALA A 277 -13.81 13.72 -8.07
CA ALA A 277 -15.17 13.87 -7.56
C ALA A 277 -16.15 14.33 -8.65
N GLU A 278 -15.76 15.30 -9.49
CA GLU A 278 -16.58 15.73 -10.62
C GLU A 278 -16.90 14.57 -11.57
N GLU A 279 -15.89 13.79 -11.95
CA GLU A 279 -16.08 12.65 -12.84
C GLU A 279 -16.95 11.56 -12.19
N VAL A 280 -16.65 11.16 -10.96
CA VAL A 280 -17.39 10.11 -10.24
C VAL A 280 -18.86 10.50 -10.02
N LEU A 281 -19.12 11.74 -9.61
CA LEU A 281 -20.48 12.25 -9.35
C LEU A 281 -21.30 12.40 -10.64
N SER A 282 -20.66 12.61 -11.79
CA SER A 282 -21.37 12.62 -13.07
C SER A 282 -22.07 11.29 -13.38
N ARG A 283 -21.56 10.18 -12.84
CA ARG A 283 -22.12 8.83 -12.96
C ARG A 283 -22.81 8.33 -11.70
N ASN A 284 -22.55 8.95 -10.55
CA ASN A 284 -23.12 8.58 -9.25
C ASN A 284 -23.70 9.82 -8.55
N PRO A 285 -24.85 10.34 -9.02
CA PRO A 285 -25.46 11.53 -8.42
C PRO A 285 -25.80 11.30 -6.93
N GLY A 286 -25.49 12.28 -6.08
CA GLY A 286 -25.74 12.21 -4.64
C GLY A 286 -24.75 11.36 -3.84
N ALA A 287 -23.75 10.75 -4.47
CA ALA A 287 -22.74 9.97 -3.76
C ALA A 287 -21.94 10.83 -2.76
N GLN A 288 -21.47 10.19 -1.69
CA GLN A 288 -20.63 10.83 -0.70
C GLN A 288 -19.17 10.88 -1.17
N ILE A 289 -18.48 11.99 -0.93
CA ILE A 289 -17.03 12.12 -1.21
C ILE A 289 -16.28 12.33 0.10
N ILE A 290 -15.48 11.34 0.49
CA ILE A 290 -14.69 11.39 1.73
C ILE A 290 -13.36 12.12 1.49
N TYR A 291 -12.99 13.02 2.39
CA TYR A 291 -11.68 13.67 2.43
C TYR A 291 -11.26 13.96 3.87
N ASP A 292 -9.97 14.18 4.10
CA ASP A 292 -9.47 14.41 5.46
C ASP A 292 -9.44 15.89 5.85
N VAL A 293 -9.27 16.16 7.15
CA VAL A 293 -9.23 17.52 7.72
C VAL A 293 -8.09 18.41 7.19
N LYS A 294 -7.12 17.87 6.45
CA LYS A 294 -6.02 18.65 5.85
C LYS A 294 -6.38 19.22 4.48
N CYS A 295 -7.44 18.73 3.84
CA CYS A 295 -7.84 19.15 2.50
C CYS A 295 -8.37 20.59 2.50
N THR A 296 -8.24 21.26 1.35
CA THR A 296 -8.76 22.62 1.13
C THR A 296 -10.25 22.77 1.47
N ARG A 297 -10.62 23.91 2.06
CA ARG A 297 -12.02 24.29 2.32
C ARG A 297 -12.89 24.33 1.06
N HIS A 298 -12.28 24.51 -0.11
CA HIS A 298 -12.99 24.58 -1.39
C HIS A 298 -13.63 23.25 -1.78
N LEU A 299 -13.11 22.13 -1.27
CA LEU A 299 -13.57 20.79 -1.65
C LEU A 299 -15.03 20.54 -1.26
N ALA A 300 -15.45 21.01 -0.09
CA ALA A 300 -16.83 20.89 0.37
C ALA A 300 -17.83 21.59 -0.57
N GLN A 301 -17.50 22.82 -0.99
CA GLN A 301 -18.34 23.60 -1.90
C GLN A 301 -18.33 22.99 -3.31
N TRP A 302 -17.17 22.52 -3.77
CA TRP A 302 -17.02 21.87 -5.06
C TRP A 302 -17.87 20.60 -5.17
N VAL A 303 -17.78 19.69 -4.19
CA VAL A 303 -18.56 18.44 -4.17
C VAL A 303 -20.07 18.72 -4.22
N LYS A 304 -20.55 19.68 -3.41
CA LYS A 304 -21.97 20.09 -3.43
C LYS A 304 -22.37 20.66 -4.80
N ALA A 305 -21.54 21.50 -5.39
CA ALA A 305 -21.80 22.09 -6.70
C ALA A 305 -21.83 21.04 -7.84
N LYS A 306 -21.14 19.91 -7.65
CA LYS A 306 -21.18 18.74 -8.55
C LYS A 306 -22.26 17.71 -8.18
N GLY A 307 -23.14 18.03 -7.23
CA GLY A 307 -24.29 17.20 -6.87
C GLY A 307 -23.98 16.02 -5.94
N GLY A 308 -22.87 16.09 -5.19
CA GLY A 308 -22.50 15.09 -4.19
C GLY A 308 -22.58 15.59 -2.75
N GLU A 309 -22.32 14.68 -1.82
CA GLU A 309 -22.34 14.94 -0.38
C GLU A 309 -20.91 14.91 0.22
N PRO A 310 -20.32 16.06 0.59
CA PRO A 310 -18.97 16.08 1.15
C PRO A 310 -18.92 15.51 2.57
N LEU A 311 -17.98 14.60 2.83
CA LEU A 311 -17.75 14.01 4.15
C LEU A 311 -16.30 14.21 4.60
N MET A 312 -16.10 15.19 5.48
CA MET A 312 -14.79 15.41 6.12
C MET A 312 -14.55 14.37 7.22
N TRP A 313 -13.38 13.74 7.22
CA TRP A 313 -13.02 12.67 8.16
C TRP A 313 -11.58 12.80 8.70
N LYS A 314 -11.20 11.87 9.59
CA LYS A 314 -9.89 11.85 10.24
C LYS A 314 -8.77 11.48 9.24
N THR A 315 -7.61 12.12 9.39
CA THR A 315 -6.40 11.76 8.63
C THR A 315 -5.89 10.36 8.98
N GLY A 316 -5.59 9.55 7.95
CA GLY A 316 -4.99 8.23 8.08
C GLY A 316 -5.62 7.25 7.10
N HIS A 317 -4.79 6.59 6.28
CA HIS A 317 -5.29 5.75 5.17
C HIS A 317 -6.24 4.62 5.65
N SER A 318 -5.94 3.96 6.78
CA SER A 318 -6.80 2.92 7.35
C SER A 318 -8.14 3.49 7.86
N LEU A 319 -8.16 4.70 8.42
CA LEU A 319 -9.40 5.35 8.87
C LEU A 319 -10.30 5.76 7.71
N VAL A 320 -9.70 6.27 6.62
CA VAL A 320 -10.44 6.60 5.40
C VAL A 320 -11.01 5.33 4.77
N LYS A 321 -10.23 4.25 4.64
CA LYS A 321 -10.72 2.95 4.15
C LYS A 321 -11.83 2.38 5.02
N ALA A 322 -11.72 2.50 6.34
CA ALA A 322 -12.76 2.07 7.27
C ALA A 322 -14.05 2.89 7.06
N LYS A 323 -13.93 4.21 6.91
CA LYS A 323 -15.09 5.08 6.67
C LYS A 323 -15.75 4.81 5.32
N LEU A 324 -14.96 4.58 4.27
CA LEU A 324 -15.44 4.21 2.94
C LEU A 324 -16.30 2.93 3.00
N ARG A 325 -15.83 1.91 3.73
CA ARG A 325 -16.61 0.66 3.97
C ARG A 325 -17.87 0.90 4.79
N GLU A 326 -17.82 1.78 5.79
CA GLU A 326 -18.97 2.10 6.66
C GLU A 326 -20.08 2.82 5.87
N THR A 327 -19.72 3.73 4.97
CA THR A 327 -20.69 4.58 4.28
C THR A 327 -21.07 4.06 2.89
N GLY A 328 -20.27 3.17 2.29
CA GLY A 328 -20.44 2.77 0.88
C GLY A 328 -20.21 3.94 -0.09
N ALA A 329 -19.41 4.92 0.34
CA ALA A 329 -19.03 6.10 -0.44
C ALA A 329 -18.06 5.75 -1.57
#